data_AF-A0A7S4G3B1-F1
#
_entry.id   AF-A0A7S4G3B1-F1
#
_cell.length_a   1.000
_cell.length_b   1.000
_cell.length_c   1.000
_cell.angle_alpha   90.00
_cell.angle_beta   90.00
_cell.angle_gamma   90.00
#
_symmetry.space_group_name_H-M   'P 1'
#
loop_
_entity.id
_entity.type
_entity.pdbx_description
1 polymer ?
#
loop_
_entity_poly.entity_id
_entity_poly.type
_entity_poly.pdbx_seq_one_letter_code
_entity_poly.pdbx_strand_id
1 'polypeptide(L)'
;TCSWSPWRDPQGLREYLWGIGEDPRAAPGVIPWTSNGLETVVSEVPAPLRDGGKYYCMIKVVNKAGVEMLITSDGFVADGTAPPRFPVYDGPAPGEDVDYINSASTLFGAWECVDPHTPVTTEYA
;
A
#
# COMPACT_ATOMS: atom_id res chain seq x y z
N THR A 1 -4.74 -4.20 -2.59
CA THR A 1 -5.08 -5.56 -3.07
C THR A 1 -4.05 -6.54 -2.52
N CYS A 2 -4.37 -7.82 -2.40
CA CYS A 2 -3.40 -8.88 -2.19
C CYS A 2 -3.42 -9.82 -3.40
N SER A 3 -2.25 -10.19 -3.93
CA SER A 3 -2.17 -11.11 -5.07
C SER A 3 -0.97 -12.04 -4.94
N TRP A 4 -1.12 -13.29 -5.39
CA TRP A 4 -0.07 -14.30 -5.35
C TRP A 4 -0.05 -15.13 -6.63
N SER A 5 1.07 -15.84 -6.85
CA SER A 5 1.20 -16.75 -7.98
C SER A 5 0.37 -18.02 -7.77
N PRO A 6 -0.27 -18.56 -8.83
CA PRO A 6 -1.00 -19.82 -8.73
C PRO A 6 -0.08 -20.97 -8.28
N TRP A 7 -0.60 -21.78 -7.37
CA TRP A 7 0.10 -22.95 -6.83
C TRP A 7 -0.20 -24.18 -7.66
N ARG A 8 0.82 -25.02 -7.88
CA ARG A 8 0.67 -26.31 -8.56
C ARG A 8 1.02 -27.43 -7.61
N ASP A 9 0.05 -28.28 -7.31
CA ASP A 9 0.21 -29.47 -6.48
C ASP A 9 -0.30 -30.71 -7.25
N PRO A 10 0.46 -31.81 -7.32
CA PRO A 10 0.03 -33.05 -7.99
C PRO A 10 -1.27 -33.66 -7.45
N GLN A 11 -1.54 -33.49 -6.15
CA GLN A 11 -2.78 -33.92 -5.48
C GLN A 11 -3.95 -32.98 -5.76
N GLY A 12 -3.71 -31.85 -6.43
CA GLY A 12 -4.69 -30.84 -6.75
C GLY A 12 -4.93 -29.86 -5.60
N LEU A 13 -5.26 -28.64 -5.97
CA LEU A 13 -5.59 -27.57 -5.04
C LEU A 13 -7.03 -27.70 -4.54
N ARG A 14 -7.25 -27.46 -3.24
CA ARG A 14 -8.60 -27.37 -2.65
C ARG A 14 -9.04 -25.92 -2.58
N GLU A 15 -8.27 -25.08 -1.92
CA GLU A 15 -8.57 -23.66 -1.75
C GLU A 15 -7.35 -22.85 -1.31
N TYR A 16 -7.46 -21.54 -1.46
CA TYR A 16 -6.67 -20.53 -0.80
C TYR A 16 -7.49 -19.90 0.32
N LEU A 17 -6.87 -19.72 1.48
CA LEU A 17 -7.34 -18.79 2.49
C LEU A 17 -6.39 -17.62 2.57
N TRP A 18 -6.92 -16.45 2.87
CA TRP A 18 -6.13 -15.24 3.05
C TRP A 18 -6.47 -14.58 4.39
N GLY A 19 -5.55 -13.78 4.89
CA GLY A 19 -5.74 -12.97 6.10
C GLY A 19 -4.70 -11.88 6.22
N ILE A 20 -4.89 -11.00 7.19
CA ILE A 20 -3.99 -9.87 7.48
C ILE A 20 -3.56 -9.95 8.94
N GLY A 21 -2.25 -9.83 9.18
CA GLY A 21 -1.66 -9.79 10.52
C GLY A 21 -0.60 -8.71 10.66
N GLU A 22 -0.22 -8.41 11.90
CA GLU A 22 0.85 -7.45 12.25
C GLU A 22 2.20 -8.14 12.48
N ASP A 23 2.20 -9.45 12.76
CA ASP A 23 3.42 -10.27 12.93
C ASP A 23 3.47 -11.35 11.84
N PRO A 24 4.51 -11.37 10.98
CA PRO A 24 4.62 -12.33 9.88
C PRO A 24 4.74 -13.80 10.33
N ARG A 25 5.00 -14.05 11.62
CA ARG A 25 5.17 -15.38 12.21
C ARG A 25 3.94 -15.87 12.96
N ALA A 26 2.95 -14.99 13.19
CA ALA A 26 1.73 -15.32 13.90
C ALA A 26 0.57 -15.60 12.94
N ALA A 27 -0.51 -16.18 13.47
CA ALA A 27 -1.78 -16.22 12.75
C ALA A 27 -2.32 -14.79 12.53
N PRO A 28 -3.06 -14.53 11.44
CA PRO A 28 -3.54 -13.20 11.12
C PRO A 28 -4.57 -12.74 12.16
N GLY A 29 -4.25 -11.65 12.86
CA GLY A 29 -5.07 -11.08 13.94
C GLY A 29 -5.94 -9.88 13.53
N VAL A 30 -5.71 -9.30 12.35
CA VAL A 30 -6.46 -8.13 11.85
C VAL A 30 -7.64 -8.58 10.99
N ILE A 31 -7.35 -9.41 9.99
CA ILE A 31 -8.37 -10.10 9.20
C ILE A 31 -8.12 -11.60 9.36
N PRO A 32 -9.04 -12.35 9.97
CA PRO A 32 -8.86 -13.79 10.15
C PRO A 32 -8.90 -14.52 8.80
N TRP A 33 -8.45 -15.78 8.81
CA TRP A 33 -8.47 -16.65 7.63
C TRP A 33 -9.85 -16.67 6.95
N THR A 34 -9.89 -16.18 5.72
CA THR A 34 -11.09 -16.11 4.88
C THR A 34 -10.82 -16.90 3.61
N SER A 35 -11.76 -17.76 3.20
CA SER A 35 -11.59 -18.54 1.96
C SER A 35 -11.71 -17.62 0.74
N ASN A 36 -10.76 -17.74 -0.18
CA ASN A 36 -10.76 -17.11 -1.51
C ASN A 36 -11.04 -18.14 -2.62
N GLY A 37 -11.48 -19.36 -2.25
CA GLY A 37 -11.65 -20.45 -3.21
C GLY A 37 -10.37 -20.73 -3.99
N LEU A 38 -10.43 -20.70 -5.32
CA LEU A 38 -9.28 -20.91 -6.20
C LEU A 38 -8.74 -19.62 -6.81
N GLU A 39 -9.27 -18.46 -6.42
CA GLU A 39 -8.83 -17.18 -6.92
C GLU A 39 -7.50 -16.78 -6.28
N THR A 40 -6.65 -16.09 -7.05
CA THR A 40 -5.29 -15.71 -6.65
C THR A 40 -5.13 -14.23 -6.34
N VAL A 41 -6.25 -13.50 -6.31
CA VAL A 41 -6.30 -12.05 -6.09
C VAL A 41 -7.44 -11.75 -5.14
N VAL A 42 -7.18 -10.83 -4.22
CA VAL A 42 -8.17 -10.17 -3.35
C VAL A 42 -8.11 -8.69 -3.67
N SER A 43 -9.18 -8.17 -4.28
CA SER A 43 -9.23 -6.80 -4.79
C SER A 43 -9.37 -5.76 -3.70
N GLU A 44 -10.15 -6.05 -2.65
CA GLU A 44 -10.41 -5.13 -1.56
C GLU A 44 -10.05 -5.77 -0.24
N VAL A 45 -9.20 -5.09 0.52
CA VAL A 45 -8.85 -5.48 1.89
C VAL A 45 -9.62 -4.52 2.81
N PRO A 46 -10.88 -4.85 3.18
CA PRO A 46 -11.68 -4.00 4.05
C PRO A 46 -11.15 -4.14 5.47
N ALA A 47 -10.28 -3.23 5.90
CA ALA A 47 -9.71 -3.30 7.24
C ALA A 47 -9.58 -1.94 7.91
N PRO A 48 -9.83 -1.87 9.23
CA PRO A 48 -9.45 -0.73 10.05
C PRO A 48 -7.93 -0.76 10.27
N LEU A 49 -7.17 -0.57 9.19
CA LEU A 49 -5.73 -0.44 9.29
C LEU A 49 -5.41 0.89 9.98
N ARG A 50 -4.52 0.84 10.95
CA ARG A 50 -4.02 2.05 11.60
C ARG A 50 -2.97 2.68 10.70
N ASP A 51 -3.08 3.99 10.52
CA ASP A 51 -2.09 4.79 9.82
C ASP A 51 -0.70 4.57 10.43
N GLY A 52 0.31 4.35 9.57
CA GLY A 52 1.67 3.99 9.97
C GLY A 52 1.85 2.55 10.48
N GLY A 53 0.77 1.75 10.56
CA GLY A 53 0.84 0.36 10.97
C GLY A 53 1.43 -0.54 9.87
N LYS A 54 2.33 -1.46 10.25
CA LYS A 54 2.89 -2.46 9.33
C LYS A 54 2.06 -3.74 9.36
N TYR A 55 1.56 -4.14 8.20
CA TYR A 55 0.68 -5.28 8.01
C TYR A 55 1.24 -6.26 6.99
N TYR A 56 0.84 -7.51 7.11
CA TYR A 56 1.32 -8.61 6.28
C TYR A 56 0.14 -9.33 5.65
N CYS A 57 0.20 -9.53 4.34
CA CYS A 57 -0.75 -10.39 3.66
C CYS A 57 -0.29 -11.83 3.77
N MET A 58 -1.14 -12.67 4.35
CA MET A 58 -0.85 -14.06 4.62
C MET A 58 -1.78 -14.93 3.81
N ILE A 59 -1.22 -15.90 3.09
CA ILE A 59 -1.93 -16.86 2.27
C ILE A 59 -1.69 -18.25 2.84
N LYS A 60 -2.78 -18.99 3.05
CA LYS A 60 -2.75 -20.41 3.37
C LYS A 60 -3.26 -21.19 2.17
N VAL A 61 -2.42 -22.05 1.62
CA VAL A 61 -2.75 -22.95 0.51
C VAL A 61 -3.16 -24.28 1.11
N VAL A 62 -4.31 -24.82 0.73
CA VAL A 62 -4.75 -26.15 1.16
C VAL A 62 -4.92 -27.04 -0.06
N ASN A 63 -4.23 -28.19 -0.09
CA ASN A 63 -4.40 -29.18 -1.15
C ASN A 63 -5.54 -30.16 -0.83
N LYS A 64 -5.94 -30.99 -1.80
CA LYS A 64 -7.03 -31.97 -1.62
C LYS A 64 -6.70 -33.08 -0.63
N ALA A 65 -5.42 -33.29 -0.31
CA ALA A 65 -4.96 -34.21 0.72
C ALA A 65 -5.00 -33.61 2.15
N GLY A 66 -5.37 -32.33 2.29
CA GLY A 66 -5.42 -31.63 3.57
C GLY A 66 -4.07 -31.09 4.06
N VAL A 67 -3.05 -31.08 3.21
CA VAL A 67 -1.76 -30.43 3.53
C VAL A 67 -1.92 -28.92 3.38
N GLU A 68 -1.43 -28.20 4.37
CA GLU A 68 -1.44 -26.74 4.40
C GLU A 68 -0.03 -26.18 4.17
N MET A 69 0.05 -25.07 3.43
CA MET A 69 1.27 -24.27 3.28
C MET A 69 0.96 -22.81 3.55
N LEU A 70 1.86 -22.13 4.26
CA LEU A 70 1.74 -20.71 4.57
C LEU A 70 2.73 -19.88 3.75
N ILE A 71 2.26 -18.77 3.20
CA ILE A 71 3.06 -17.77 2.48
C ILE A 71 2.71 -16.41 3.06
N THR A 72 3.73 -15.63 3.42
CA THR A 72 3.57 -14.29 3.99
C THR A 72 4.29 -13.30 3.09
N SER A 73 3.68 -12.12 2.86
CA SER A 73 4.32 -11.04 2.10
C SER A 73 5.44 -10.36 2.90
N ASP A 74 6.21 -9.49 2.26
CA ASP A 74 7.24 -8.65 2.93
C ASP A 74 6.63 -7.59 3.88
N GLY A 75 5.32 -7.43 3.79
CA GLY A 75 4.52 -6.46 4.52
C GLY A 75 4.38 -5.12 3.80
N PHE A 76 3.39 -4.35 4.23
CA PHE A 76 3.10 -3.01 3.74
C PHE A 76 2.75 -2.11 4.93
N VAL A 77 2.99 -0.81 4.77
CA VAL A 77 2.55 0.19 5.75
C VAL A 77 1.22 0.74 5.27
N ALA A 78 0.22 0.74 6.16
CA ALA A 78 -1.03 1.40 5.86
C ALA A 78 -0.83 2.91 5.92
N ASP A 79 -1.09 3.59 4.81
CA ASP A 79 -1.04 5.03 4.69
C ASP A 79 -2.45 5.55 4.48
N GLY A 80 -2.98 6.17 5.53
CA GLY A 80 -4.27 6.86 5.53
C GLY A 80 -4.12 8.37 5.48
N THR A 81 -2.90 8.90 5.32
CA THR A 81 -2.68 10.34 5.28
C THR A 81 -3.30 10.92 4.03
N ALA A 82 -4.08 11.99 4.20
CA ALA A 82 -4.60 12.71 3.06
C ALA A 82 -3.42 13.33 2.30
N PRO A 83 -3.46 13.38 0.96
CA PRO A 83 -2.44 14.07 0.20
C PRO A 83 -2.33 15.49 0.75
N PRO A 84 -1.13 15.88 1.18
CA PRO A 84 -0.98 17.11 1.92
C PRO A 84 -1.28 18.31 1.01
N ARG A 85 -2.04 19.27 1.56
CA ARG A 85 -2.44 20.49 0.84
C ARG A 85 -1.41 21.56 1.09
N PHE A 86 -0.83 22.11 0.02
CA PHE A 86 0.18 23.15 0.14
C PHE A 86 -0.14 24.36 -0.72
N PRO A 87 0.26 25.56 -0.25
CA PRO A 87 0.33 26.72 -1.12
C PRO A 87 1.35 26.45 -2.24
N VAL A 88 0.98 26.88 -3.44
CA VAL A 88 1.88 26.95 -4.59
C VAL A 88 2.38 28.39 -4.62
N TYR A 89 3.69 28.55 -4.69
CA TYR A 89 4.37 29.84 -4.76
C TYR A 89 4.91 30.02 -6.19
N ASP A 90 4.56 31.11 -6.87
CA ASP A 90 4.99 31.42 -8.23
C ASP A 90 6.05 32.53 -8.32
N GLY A 91 6.60 32.92 -7.17
CA GLY A 91 7.68 33.89 -7.07
C GLY A 91 9.09 33.30 -7.20
N PRO A 92 10.07 34.15 -7.59
CA PRO A 92 11.46 33.75 -7.79
C PRO A 92 12.20 33.37 -6.49
N ALA A 93 11.69 33.78 -5.32
CA ALA A 93 12.24 33.39 -4.03
C ALA A 93 11.35 32.33 -3.32
N PRO A 94 11.93 31.44 -2.49
CA PRO A 94 11.15 30.48 -1.70
C PRO A 94 10.12 31.18 -0.81
N GLY A 95 8.85 30.75 -0.93
CA GLY A 95 7.73 31.31 -0.15
C GLY A 95 7.15 32.62 -0.71
N GLU A 96 7.57 33.05 -1.90
CA GLU A 96 7.03 34.24 -2.56
C GLU A 96 5.85 33.87 -3.48
N ASP A 97 4.68 34.46 -3.21
CA ASP A 97 3.47 34.35 -4.04
C ASP A 97 3.30 35.69 -4.78
N VAL A 98 3.32 35.66 -6.11
CA VAL A 98 3.41 36.83 -7.00
C VAL A 98 2.16 36.93 -7.88
N ASP A 99 1.33 37.95 -7.62
CA ASP A 99 0.09 38.16 -8.37
C ASP A 99 0.27 38.40 -9.89
N TYR A 100 1.45 38.89 -10.32
CA TYR A 100 1.73 39.26 -11.70
C TYR A 100 3.17 38.93 -12.13
N ILE A 101 3.30 38.09 -13.16
CA ILE A 101 4.58 37.78 -13.79
C ILE A 101 4.85 38.78 -14.92
N ASN A 102 6.03 39.41 -14.89
CA ASN A 102 6.47 40.38 -15.89
C ASN A 102 7.55 39.85 -16.85
N SER A 103 7.89 38.56 -16.77
CA SER A 103 8.82 37.89 -17.68
C SER A 103 8.09 37.08 -18.74
N ALA A 104 8.47 37.24 -20.01
CA ALA A 104 7.90 36.48 -21.12
C ALA A 104 8.62 35.14 -21.37
N SER A 105 9.68 34.84 -20.62
CA SER A 105 10.54 33.67 -20.84
C SER A 105 10.83 32.85 -19.58
N THR A 106 10.34 33.26 -18.41
CA THR A 106 10.66 32.62 -17.14
C THR A 106 9.43 32.58 -16.25
N LEU A 107 9.09 31.39 -15.79
CA LEU A 107 8.04 31.10 -14.82
C LEU A 107 8.70 30.37 -13.66
N PHE A 108 8.29 30.67 -12.43
CA PHE A 108 8.76 29.99 -11.23
C PHE A 108 7.59 29.22 -10.61
N GLY A 109 7.87 28.05 -10.05
CA GLY A 109 6.90 27.29 -9.28
C GLY A 109 7.59 26.55 -8.14
N ALA A 110 7.13 26.80 -6.92
CA ALA A 110 7.60 26.11 -5.73
C ALA A 110 6.42 25.57 -4.92
N TRP A 111 6.54 24.31 -4.49
CA TRP A 111 5.63 23.66 -3.56
C TRP A 111 6.44 22.87 -2.54
N GLU A 112 6.11 23.02 -1.27
CA GLU A 112 6.67 22.15 -0.23
C GLU A 112 5.79 20.93 -0.09
N CYS A 113 6.36 19.74 0.05
CA CYS A 113 5.57 18.57 0.43
C CYS A 113 6.28 17.68 1.44
N VAL A 114 5.49 17.23 2.42
CA VAL A 114 5.93 16.30 3.46
C VAL A 114 4.81 15.30 3.67
N ASP A 115 5.07 14.06 3.29
CA ASP A 115 4.27 12.91 3.65
C ASP A 115 5.08 12.07 4.66
N PRO A 116 4.57 11.81 5.88
CA PRO A 116 5.29 11.01 6.88
C PRO A 116 5.49 9.54 6.49
N HIS A 117 4.74 9.01 5.52
CA HIS A 117 4.74 7.60 5.14
C HIS A 117 5.26 7.33 3.72
N THR A 118 5.43 8.36 2.88
CA THR A 118 6.02 8.23 1.55
C THR A 118 7.21 9.18 1.33
N PRO A 119 8.16 8.83 0.44
CA PRO A 119 9.32 9.67 0.17
C PRO A 119 9.02 10.82 -0.81
N VAL A 120 7.79 11.35 -0.87
CA VAL A 120 7.49 12.51 -1.72
C VAL A 120 8.21 13.71 -1.12
N THR A 121 9.23 14.19 -1.82
CA THR A 121 10.04 15.34 -1.40
C THR A 121 9.83 16.51 -2.35
N THR A 122 9.87 17.72 -1.79
CA THR A 122 9.88 19.04 -2.45
C THR A 122 10.58 19.02 -3.82
N GLU A 123 9.90 19.54 -4.84
CA GLU A 123 10.50 19.83 -6.16
C GLU A 123 10.45 21.34 -6.44
N TYR A 124 11.48 21.83 -7.11
CA TYR A 124 11.60 23.21 -7.59
C TYR A 124 11.69 23.14 -9.11
N ALA A 125 10.79 23.84 -9.82
CA ALA A 125 10.74 23.87 -11.28
C ALA A 125 11.00 25.28 -11.82
#